data_AF-A0A8H3IHS9-F1
#
_entry.id   AF-A0A8H3IHS9-F1
#
_cell.length_a   1.000
_cell.length_b   1.000
_cell.length_c   1.000
_cell.angle_alpha   90.00
_cell.angle_beta   90.00
_cell.angle_gamma   90.00
#
_symmetry.space_group_name_H-M   'P 1'
#
loop_
_entity.id
_entity.type
_entity.pdbx_description
1 polymer ?
#
loop_
_entity_poly.entity_id
_entity_poly.type
_entity_poly.pdbx_seq_one_letter_code
_entity_poly.pdbx_strand_id
1 'polypeptide(L)'
;MAAPSTLTNPTLTASVHDPLPNAGAGEGTAIVDEPATTGAAIDSTPISPIQRRDSLEKHLQTRPEAKDLRERGILHGSEGQSPAIQAKARDLERARAADSLKKELSSRPDAQDLRERNILHGNDGQSPAVQAKVRELERARAADTLKRELGTRSDKENLVARNILPEGNAAPGIQAQQKELQKHMRMNSLEQKLAHRPRAEELVKDGILEKDEAVVE
;
A
#
# COMPACT_ATOMS: atom_id res chain seq x y z
N MET A 1 19.62 18.33 43.35
CA MET A 1 20.50 17.13 43.31
C MET A 1 19.60 15.91 43.24
N ALA A 2 19.28 15.46 42.03
CA ALA A 2 18.43 14.29 41.79
C ALA A 2 19.32 13.17 41.24
N ALA A 3 19.22 11.98 41.84
CA ALA A 3 20.05 10.83 41.54
C ALA A 3 19.69 10.19 40.18
N PRO A 4 20.66 9.68 39.40
CA PRO A 4 20.37 8.93 38.18
C PRO A 4 19.98 7.49 38.52
N SER A 5 18.79 7.08 38.06
CA SER A 5 18.33 5.69 38.13
C SER A 5 19.02 4.86 37.04
N THR A 6 19.81 3.86 37.43
CA THR A 6 20.43 2.92 36.51
C THR A 6 19.43 1.84 36.10
N LEU A 7 18.95 1.90 34.85
CA LEU A 7 18.20 0.81 34.23
C LEU A 7 19.17 -0.30 33.80
N THR A 8 19.24 -1.31 34.65
CA THR A 8 19.91 -2.59 34.40
C THR A 8 19.11 -3.37 33.36
N ASN A 9 19.68 -3.59 32.17
CA ASN A 9 19.09 -4.48 31.17
C ASN A 9 19.40 -5.95 31.55
N PRO A 10 18.40 -6.83 31.73
CA PRO A 10 18.66 -8.25 31.93
C PRO A 10 19.04 -8.93 30.60
N THR A 11 20.15 -9.66 30.65
CA THR A 11 20.65 -10.56 29.61
C THR A 11 19.61 -11.65 29.28
N LEU A 12 19.03 -11.63 28.07
CA LEU A 12 18.27 -12.76 27.55
C LEU A 12 19.25 -13.86 27.11
N THR A 13 19.33 -14.91 27.92
CA THR A 13 19.89 -16.20 27.50
C THR A 13 18.78 -16.98 26.81
N ALA A 14 18.96 -17.28 25.52
CA ALA A 14 18.07 -18.18 24.80
C ALA A 14 18.51 -19.63 25.04
N SER A 15 17.90 -20.27 26.05
CA SER A 15 17.93 -21.72 26.22
C SER A 15 16.50 -22.21 26.03
N VAL A 16 16.21 -22.81 24.88
CA VAL A 16 14.93 -23.47 24.60
C VAL A 16 15.15 -24.96 24.78
N HIS A 17 14.83 -25.45 25.96
CA HIS A 17 14.61 -26.88 26.22
C HIS A 17 13.50 -27.00 27.25
N ASP A 18 12.26 -27.07 26.76
CA ASP A 18 11.09 -27.41 27.56
C ASP A 18 10.73 -28.89 27.33
N PRO A 19 10.81 -29.75 28.37
CA PRO A 19 10.17 -31.06 28.36
C PRO A 19 8.70 -30.93 28.82
N LEU A 20 7.79 -31.58 28.11
CA LEU A 20 6.36 -31.64 28.47
C LEU A 20 6.13 -32.44 29.77
N PRO A 21 5.08 -32.11 30.55
CA PRO A 21 4.78 -32.77 31.82
C PRO A 21 3.94 -34.04 31.64
N ASN A 22 4.26 -35.01 32.49
CA ASN A 22 3.58 -36.29 32.68
C ASN A 22 2.33 -36.12 33.55
N ALA A 23 1.18 -36.60 33.06
CA ALA A 23 0.01 -36.90 33.89
C ALA A 23 -0.67 -38.16 33.32
N GLY A 24 -0.44 -39.28 33.99
CA GLY A 24 -1.18 -40.52 33.79
C GLY A 24 -2.42 -40.57 34.67
N ALA A 25 -3.53 -41.02 34.10
CA ALA A 25 -4.52 -41.90 34.72
C ALA A 25 -5.42 -42.44 33.60
N GLY A 26 -5.36 -43.75 33.37
CA GLY A 26 -6.13 -44.43 32.34
C GLY A 26 -7.50 -44.89 32.82
N GLU A 27 -8.32 -45.36 31.87
CA GLU A 27 -9.14 -46.57 31.96
C GLU A 27 -9.67 -46.96 30.57
N GLY A 28 -9.53 -48.25 30.25
CA GLY A 28 -10.05 -49.10 29.14
C GLY A 28 -10.56 -48.45 27.84
N THR A 29 -10.27 -49.00 26.65
CA THR A 29 -10.68 -50.35 26.26
C THR A 29 -10.06 -50.71 24.90
N ALA A 30 -9.47 -51.90 24.83
CA ALA A 30 -9.16 -52.74 23.68
C ALA A 30 -9.13 -52.09 22.28
N ILE A 31 -7.93 -51.82 21.77
CA ILE A 31 -7.63 -51.96 20.35
C ILE A 31 -6.32 -52.73 20.26
N VAL A 32 -6.39 -53.85 19.57
CA VAL A 32 -5.31 -54.80 19.31
C VAL A 32 -4.23 -54.06 18.54
N ASP A 33 -3.04 -53.99 19.13
CA ASP A 33 -1.86 -53.38 18.53
C ASP A 33 -1.37 -54.30 17.39
N GLU A 34 -1.66 -53.92 16.15
CA GLU A 34 -1.05 -54.47 14.94
C GLU A 34 0.24 -53.66 14.73
N PRO A 35 1.44 -54.22 14.99
CA PRO A 35 2.65 -53.57 14.57
C PRO A 35 2.74 -53.75 13.05
N ALA A 36 2.25 -52.76 12.30
CA ALA A 36 2.70 -52.49 10.94
C ALA A 36 4.17 -52.01 11.00
N THR A 37 5.04 -52.87 11.53
CA THR A 37 6.44 -52.89 11.23
C THR A 37 6.52 -53.39 9.80
N THR A 38 6.36 -52.50 8.82
CA THR A 38 6.97 -52.71 7.50
C THR A 38 8.48 -52.52 7.65
N GLY A 39 9.09 -53.30 8.53
CA GLY A 39 10.45 -53.73 8.34
C GLY A 39 10.39 -54.55 7.06
N ALA A 40 10.79 -53.95 5.95
CA ALA A 40 11.32 -54.73 4.85
C ALA A 40 12.42 -55.59 5.48
N ALA A 41 12.06 -56.82 5.85
CA ALA A 41 13.01 -57.83 6.28
C ALA A 41 14.08 -57.81 5.19
N ILE A 42 15.30 -57.41 5.57
CA ILE A 42 16.41 -57.41 4.64
C ILE A 42 16.63 -58.90 4.33
N ASP A 43 16.03 -59.34 3.25
CA ASP A 43 16.14 -60.70 2.75
C ASP A 43 17.60 -60.90 2.36
N SER A 44 18.32 -61.59 3.24
CA SER A 44 19.74 -61.90 3.11
C SER A 44 19.95 -63.18 2.31
N THR A 45 18.89 -63.75 1.72
CA THR A 45 19.02 -64.86 0.79
C THR A 45 19.71 -64.40 -0.50
N PRO A 46 20.68 -65.17 -1.03
CA PRO A 46 21.36 -64.80 -2.25
C PRO A 46 20.38 -64.86 -3.42
N ILE A 47 19.92 -63.68 -3.85
CA ILE A 47 19.07 -63.54 -5.04
C ILE A 47 19.71 -64.28 -6.22
N SER A 48 18.94 -65.19 -6.83
CA SER A 48 19.35 -65.88 -8.04
C SER A 48 19.58 -64.88 -9.18
N PRO A 49 20.57 -65.11 -10.06
CA PRO A 49 20.91 -64.18 -11.14
C PRO A 49 19.72 -63.88 -12.07
N ILE A 50 18.79 -64.84 -12.21
CA ILE A 50 17.60 -64.73 -13.06
C ILE A 50 16.56 -63.80 -12.41
N GLN A 51 16.23 -64.00 -11.14
CA GLN A 51 15.27 -63.14 -10.42
C GLN A 51 15.76 -61.69 -10.29
N ARG A 52 17.09 -61.48 -10.17
CA ARG A 52 17.70 -60.15 -10.21
C ARG A 52 17.47 -59.45 -11.53
N ARG A 53 17.67 -60.18 -12.64
CA ARG A 53 17.51 -59.67 -14.00
C ARG A 53 16.09 -59.19 -14.23
N ASP A 54 15.12 -60.03 -13.92
CA ASP A 54 13.71 -59.74 -14.18
C ASP A 54 13.19 -58.57 -13.30
N SER A 55 13.65 -58.49 -12.04
CA SER A 55 13.33 -57.36 -11.16
C SER A 55 13.95 -56.05 -11.63
N LEU A 56 15.20 -56.07 -12.09
CA LEU A 56 15.90 -54.89 -12.61
C LEU A 56 15.24 -54.38 -13.89
N GLU A 57 14.86 -55.28 -14.80
CA GLU A 57 14.17 -54.94 -16.04
C GLU A 57 12.86 -54.20 -15.77
N LYS A 58 12.06 -54.68 -14.79
CA LYS A 58 10.84 -53.98 -14.34
C LYS A 58 11.11 -52.56 -13.83
N HIS A 59 12.17 -52.34 -13.04
CA HIS A 59 12.50 -51.01 -12.52
C HIS A 59 13.07 -50.07 -13.57
N LEU A 60 13.77 -50.60 -14.59
CA LEU A 60 14.28 -49.81 -15.70
C LEU A 60 13.15 -49.35 -16.63
N GLN A 61 12.08 -50.14 -16.79
CA GLN A 61 10.88 -49.74 -17.57
C GLN A 61 10.15 -48.56 -16.93
N THR A 62 10.15 -48.45 -15.60
CA THR A 62 9.50 -47.36 -14.86
C THR A 62 10.47 -46.24 -14.44
N ARG A 63 11.68 -46.22 -15.00
CA ARG A 63 12.71 -45.25 -14.63
C ARG A 63 12.32 -43.85 -15.12
N PRO A 64 12.37 -42.80 -14.26
CA PRO A 64 12.17 -41.42 -14.69
C PRO A 64 13.28 -40.93 -15.62
N GLU A 65 12.92 -40.04 -16.55
CA GLU A 65 13.88 -39.41 -17.44
C GLU A 65 14.83 -38.47 -16.69
N ALA A 66 16.06 -38.32 -17.21
CA ALA A 66 17.05 -37.44 -16.59
C ALA A 66 16.57 -35.97 -16.52
N LYS A 67 15.79 -35.54 -17.52
CA LYS A 67 15.14 -34.23 -17.54
C LYS A 67 14.17 -34.07 -16.36
N ASP A 68 13.30 -35.04 -16.15
CA ASP A 68 12.33 -35.04 -15.06
C ASP A 68 13.00 -35.03 -13.68
N LEU A 69 14.15 -35.69 -13.54
CA LEU A 69 14.94 -35.65 -12.31
C LEU A 69 15.57 -34.28 -12.06
N ARG A 70 15.93 -33.52 -13.12
CA ARG A 70 16.42 -32.14 -12.98
C ARG A 70 15.29 -31.18 -12.62
N GLU A 71 14.14 -31.31 -13.25
CA GLU A 71 12.95 -30.51 -12.93
C GLU A 71 12.49 -30.72 -11.49
N ARG A 72 12.59 -31.95 -10.97
CA ARG A 72 12.36 -32.27 -9.56
C ARG A 72 13.50 -31.86 -8.62
N GLY A 73 14.61 -31.33 -9.15
CA GLY A 73 15.77 -30.93 -8.38
C GLY A 73 16.56 -32.07 -7.75
N ILE A 74 16.43 -33.30 -8.26
CA ILE A 74 17.16 -34.49 -7.78
C ILE A 74 18.53 -34.60 -8.48
N LEU A 75 18.56 -34.42 -9.79
CA LEU A 75 19.79 -34.35 -10.57
C LEU A 75 20.17 -32.87 -10.73
N HIS A 76 21.40 -32.49 -10.35
CA HIS A 76 21.88 -31.12 -10.56
C HIS A 76 23.00 -31.08 -11.60
N GLY A 77 23.16 -29.90 -12.22
CA GLY A 77 24.09 -29.66 -13.31
C GLY A 77 23.37 -29.63 -14.66
N SER A 78 23.87 -28.77 -15.56
CA SER A 78 23.40 -28.76 -16.95
C SER A 78 23.94 -29.99 -17.69
N GLU A 79 23.27 -30.38 -18.77
CA GLU A 79 23.78 -31.45 -19.64
C GLU A 79 25.21 -31.11 -20.08
N GLY A 80 26.15 -32.02 -19.79
CA GLY A 80 27.58 -31.84 -20.10
C GLY A 80 28.44 -31.24 -18.97
N GLN A 81 27.87 -30.83 -17.83
CA GLN A 81 28.69 -30.47 -16.67
C GLN A 81 29.24 -31.72 -15.99
N SER A 82 30.54 -31.71 -15.70
CA SER A 82 31.18 -32.81 -14.98
C SER A 82 30.79 -32.80 -13.50
N PRO A 83 30.58 -33.98 -12.87
CA PRO A 83 30.24 -34.07 -11.44
C PRO A 83 31.25 -33.38 -10.52
N ALA A 84 32.52 -33.28 -10.94
CA ALA A 84 33.59 -32.64 -10.17
C ALA A 84 33.44 -31.10 -10.05
N ILE A 85 32.80 -30.43 -11.02
CA ILE A 85 32.65 -28.96 -11.06
C ILE A 85 31.30 -28.52 -10.48
N GLN A 86 30.31 -29.41 -10.45
CA GLN A 86 28.95 -29.14 -10.00
C GLN A 86 28.87 -28.41 -8.66
N ALA A 87 29.66 -28.82 -7.66
CA ALA A 87 29.70 -28.16 -6.36
C ALA A 87 30.18 -26.71 -6.45
N LYS A 88 31.30 -26.47 -7.13
CA LYS A 88 31.86 -25.12 -7.33
C LYS A 88 30.94 -24.23 -8.16
N ALA A 89 30.28 -24.78 -9.16
CA ALA A 89 29.30 -24.05 -9.97
C ALA A 89 28.12 -23.55 -9.12
N ARG A 90 27.59 -24.40 -8.24
CA ARG A 90 26.53 -24.05 -7.29
C ARG A 90 26.99 -23.01 -6.26
N ASP A 91 28.21 -23.13 -5.75
CA ASP A 91 28.78 -22.16 -4.81
C ASP A 91 28.93 -20.78 -5.46
N LEU A 92 29.40 -20.74 -6.71
CA LEU A 92 29.50 -19.51 -7.49
C LEU A 92 28.12 -18.91 -7.76
N GLU A 93 27.14 -19.72 -8.14
CA GLU A 93 25.75 -19.28 -8.33
C GLU A 93 25.18 -18.69 -7.05
N ARG A 94 25.40 -19.35 -5.91
CA ARG A 94 25.00 -18.85 -4.58
C ARG A 94 25.69 -17.53 -4.24
N ALA A 95 26.99 -17.41 -4.51
CA ALA A 95 27.74 -16.17 -4.27
C ALA A 95 27.18 -15.02 -5.13
N ARG A 96 26.95 -15.25 -6.43
CA ARG A 96 26.32 -14.26 -7.33
C ARG A 96 24.92 -13.85 -6.86
N ALA A 97 24.11 -14.81 -6.43
CA ALA A 97 22.79 -14.55 -5.87
C ALA A 97 22.88 -13.72 -4.58
N ALA A 98 23.85 -14.02 -3.71
CA ALA A 98 24.08 -13.28 -2.46
C ALA A 98 24.55 -11.84 -2.74
N ASP A 99 25.46 -11.63 -3.68
CA ASP A 99 25.94 -10.31 -4.08
C ASP A 99 24.81 -9.47 -4.70
N SER A 100 23.99 -10.10 -5.55
CA SER A 100 22.82 -9.45 -6.16
C SER A 100 21.79 -9.06 -5.10
N LEU A 101 21.46 -9.97 -4.18
CA LEU A 101 20.55 -9.69 -3.08
C LEU A 101 21.07 -8.57 -2.18
N LYS A 102 22.37 -8.56 -1.86
CA LYS A 102 23.00 -7.50 -1.06
C LYS A 102 22.87 -6.14 -1.73
N LYS A 103 23.06 -6.07 -3.05
CA LYS A 103 22.84 -4.84 -3.83
C LYS A 103 21.39 -4.38 -3.72
N GLU A 104 20.42 -5.25 -3.98
CA GLU A 104 18.98 -4.90 -3.94
C GLU A 104 18.52 -4.48 -2.53
N LEU A 105 19.04 -5.12 -1.48
CA LEU A 105 18.75 -4.75 -0.10
C LEU A 105 19.32 -3.39 0.28
N SER A 106 20.47 -2.99 -0.29
CA SER A 106 21.05 -1.67 -0.06
C SER A 106 20.24 -0.53 -0.67
N SER A 107 19.53 -0.80 -1.77
CA SER A 107 18.63 0.14 -2.45
C SER A 107 17.16 -0.04 -2.03
N ARG A 108 16.89 -0.74 -0.94
CA ARG A 108 15.52 -1.02 -0.49
C ARG A 108 14.85 0.28 -0.01
N PRO A 109 13.72 0.70 -0.61
CA PRO A 109 12.98 1.87 -0.17
C PRO A 109 12.33 1.65 1.21
N ASP A 110 12.09 2.74 1.95
CA ASP A 110 11.40 2.67 3.23
C ASP A 110 9.89 2.38 3.05
N ALA A 111 9.25 1.88 4.10
CA ALA A 111 7.81 1.64 4.10
C ALA A 111 7.02 2.93 3.82
N GLN A 112 7.48 4.09 4.30
CA GLN A 112 6.82 5.38 4.02
C GLN A 112 6.91 5.74 2.54
N ASP A 113 8.09 5.58 1.92
CA ASP A 113 8.27 5.83 0.48
C ASP A 113 7.31 4.98 -0.38
N LEU A 114 7.07 3.73 0.04
CA LEU A 114 6.12 2.84 -0.64
C LEU A 114 4.67 3.26 -0.45
N ARG A 115 4.32 3.87 0.69
CA ARG A 115 2.98 4.45 0.93
C ARG A 115 2.75 5.70 0.09
N GLU A 116 3.74 6.59 0.04
CA GLU A 116 3.68 7.80 -0.79
C GLU A 116 3.50 7.45 -2.27
N ARG A 117 4.19 6.40 -2.74
CA ARG A 117 4.03 5.86 -4.10
C ARG A 117 2.76 5.03 -4.29
N ASN A 118 1.88 4.94 -3.29
CA ASN A 118 0.65 4.15 -3.32
C ASN A 118 0.86 2.66 -3.64
N ILE A 119 2.02 2.10 -3.28
CA ILE A 119 2.33 0.67 -3.44
C ILE A 119 1.90 -0.10 -2.19
N LEU A 120 2.29 0.41 -1.01
CA LEU A 120 1.89 -0.18 0.27
C LEU A 120 0.65 0.53 0.81
N HIS A 121 -0.39 -0.23 1.12
CA HIS A 121 -1.63 0.28 1.70
C HIS A 121 -1.78 -0.23 3.13
N GLY A 122 -2.05 0.66 4.08
CA GLY A 122 -2.19 0.32 5.50
C GLY A 122 -1.11 0.95 6.36
N ASN A 123 -1.52 1.37 7.55
CA ASN A 123 -0.69 1.94 8.61
C ASN A 123 0.05 0.85 9.40
N ASP A 124 1.14 1.26 10.08
CA ASP A 124 1.98 0.36 10.87
C ASP A 124 1.13 -0.24 11.99
N GLY A 125 0.88 -1.55 11.91
CA GLY A 125 0.02 -2.29 12.85
C GLY A 125 -1.25 -2.89 12.25
N GLN A 126 -1.61 -2.56 11.00
CA GLN A 126 -2.68 -3.28 10.30
C GLN A 126 -2.18 -4.58 9.69
N SER A 127 -2.88 -5.69 10.01
CA SER A 127 -2.58 -6.99 9.41
C SER A 127 -2.87 -6.99 7.90
N PRO A 128 -2.02 -7.62 7.06
CA PRO A 128 -2.24 -7.74 5.62
C PRO A 128 -3.61 -8.31 5.22
N ALA A 129 -4.18 -9.20 6.05
CA ALA A 129 -5.47 -9.82 5.78
C ALA A 129 -6.65 -8.82 5.80
N VAL A 130 -6.51 -7.70 6.51
CA VAL A 130 -7.60 -6.74 6.75
C VAL A 130 -7.52 -5.52 5.82
N GLN A 131 -6.35 -5.26 5.23
CA GLN A 131 -6.09 -4.09 4.38
C GLN A 131 -7.10 -3.93 3.23
N ALA A 132 -7.44 -5.04 2.56
CA ALA A 132 -8.39 -5.02 1.45
C ALA A 132 -9.79 -4.54 1.89
N LYS A 133 -10.28 -5.05 3.02
CA LYS A 133 -11.59 -4.67 3.58
C LYS A 133 -11.61 -3.23 4.09
N VAL A 134 -10.52 -2.76 4.71
CA VAL A 134 -10.40 -1.37 5.16
C VAL A 134 -10.49 -0.42 3.98
N ARG A 135 -9.77 -0.70 2.89
CA ARG A 135 -9.81 0.13 1.67
C ARG A 135 -11.20 0.13 1.01
N GLU A 136 -11.87 -1.01 1.00
CA GLU A 136 -13.24 -1.12 0.49
C GLU A 136 -14.21 -0.27 1.32
N LEU A 137 -14.12 -0.35 2.65
CA LEU A 137 -14.93 0.44 3.56
C LEU A 137 -14.63 1.94 3.45
N GLU A 138 -13.36 2.33 3.27
CA GLU A 138 -12.96 3.72 3.02
C GLU A 138 -13.59 4.25 1.73
N ARG A 139 -13.54 3.46 0.64
CA ARG A 139 -14.22 3.83 -0.61
C ARG A 139 -15.72 3.95 -0.44
N ALA A 140 -16.36 3.03 0.27
CA ALA A 140 -17.80 3.09 0.53
C ALA A 140 -18.17 4.36 1.30
N ARG A 141 -17.43 4.68 2.37
CA ARG A 141 -17.63 5.93 3.13
C ARG A 141 -17.43 7.18 2.29
N ALA A 142 -16.40 7.20 1.44
CA ALA A 142 -16.17 8.31 0.53
C ALA A 142 -17.32 8.46 -0.48
N ALA A 143 -17.84 7.34 -1.02
CA ALA A 143 -18.97 7.34 -1.93
C ALA A 143 -20.26 7.83 -1.26
N ASP A 144 -20.54 7.39 -0.03
CA ASP A 144 -21.71 7.83 0.73
C ASP A 144 -21.63 9.32 1.09
N THR A 145 -20.44 9.80 1.46
CA THR A 145 -20.19 11.23 1.73
C THR A 145 -20.44 12.05 0.48
N LEU A 146 -19.86 11.65 -0.65
CA LEU A 146 -20.05 12.31 -1.93
C LEU A 146 -21.53 12.32 -2.35
N LYS A 147 -22.22 11.19 -2.18
CA LYS A 147 -23.66 11.08 -2.49
C LYS A 147 -24.48 12.07 -1.68
N ARG A 148 -24.19 12.21 -0.39
CA ARG A 148 -24.85 13.20 0.49
C ARG A 148 -24.59 14.63 0.02
N GLU A 149 -23.33 14.97 -0.26
CA GLU A 149 -22.93 16.33 -0.68
C GLU A 149 -23.50 16.72 -2.05
N LEU A 150 -23.53 15.77 -3.00
CA LEU A 150 -24.17 15.98 -4.29
C LEU A 150 -25.69 16.13 -4.17
N GLY A 151 -26.33 15.49 -3.20
CA GLY A 151 -27.75 15.68 -2.91
C GLY A 151 -28.09 17.08 -2.38
N THR A 152 -27.16 17.74 -1.70
CA THR A 152 -27.31 19.12 -1.18
C THR A 152 -26.60 20.17 -2.04
N ARG A 153 -26.32 19.84 -3.30
CA ARG A 153 -25.61 20.74 -4.21
C ARG A 153 -26.40 22.04 -4.40
N SER A 154 -25.74 23.18 -4.21
CA SER A 154 -26.34 24.50 -4.45
C SER A 154 -26.44 24.81 -5.94
N ASP A 155 -27.54 25.43 -6.34
CA ASP A 155 -27.75 25.90 -7.71
C ASP A 155 -26.88 27.12 -8.05
N LYS A 156 -26.72 27.40 -9.35
CA LYS A 156 -25.90 28.52 -9.84
C LYS A 156 -26.40 29.86 -9.29
N GLU A 157 -27.71 30.04 -9.24
CA GLU A 157 -28.39 31.25 -8.78
C GLU A 157 -28.08 31.52 -7.30
N ASN A 158 -28.09 30.48 -6.47
CA ASN A 158 -27.71 30.58 -5.06
C ASN A 158 -26.23 30.98 -4.88
N LEU A 159 -25.34 30.47 -5.74
CA LEU A 159 -23.92 30.84 -5.71
C LEU A 159 -23.69 32.29 -6.17
N VAL A 160 -24.45 32.76 -7.15
CA VAL A 160 -24.43 34.17 -7.61
C VAL A 160 -24.96 35.10 -6.52
N ALA A 161 -26.09 34.76 -5.89
CA ALA A 161 -26.67 35.56 -4.79
C ALA A 161 -25.72 35.66 -3.58
N ARG A 162 -24.91 34.62 -3.33
CA ARG A 162 -23.85 34.63 -2.31
C ARG A 162 -22.54 35.28 -2.77
N ASN A 163 -22.51 35.87 -3.96
CA ASN A 163 -21.35 36.52 -4.58
C ASN A 163 -20.12 35.58 -4.71
N ILE A 164 -20.36 34.27 -4.82
CA ILE A 164 -19.32 33.25 -5.05
C ILE A 164 -19.02 33.15 -6.54
N LEU A 165 -20.05 33.25 -7.39
CA LEU A 165 -19.93 33.26 -8.85
C LEU A 165 -20.31 34.64 -9.41
N PRO A 166 -19.58 35.18 -10.41
CA PRO A 166 -19.97 36.42 -11.07
C PRO A 166 -21.29 36.27 -11.83
N GLU A 167 -22.06 37.35 -11.87
CA GLU A 167 -23.29 37.46 -12.67
C GLU A 167 -22.94 37.43 -14.17
N GLY A 168 -23.42 36.40 -14.87
CA GLY A 168 -23.30 36.32 -16.33
C GLY A 168 -23.16 34.91 -16.90
N ASN A 169 -23.00 34.87 -18.23
CA ASN A 169 -22.81 33.65 -19.02
C ASN A 169 -21.44 33.61 -19.73
N ALA A 170 -20.47 34.41 -19.28
CA ALA A 170 -19.13 34.36 -19.84
C ALA A 170 -18.45 33.03 -19.49
N ALA A 171 -17.66 32.51 -20.44
CA ALA A 171 -16.88 31.29 -20.23
C ALA A 171 -15.86 31.48 -19.09
N PRO A 172 -15.58 30.44 -18.27
CA PRO A 172 -14.68 30.55 -17.11
C PRO A 172 -13.32 31.18 -17.40
N GLY A 173 -12.76 30.95 -18.59
CA GLY A 173 -11.46 31.51 -18.99
C GLY A 173 -11.43 33.03 -19.16
N ILE A 174 -12.57 33.68 -19.42
CA ILE A 174 -12.64 35.13 -19.73
C ILE A 174 -13.34 35.94 -18.61
N GLN A 175 -13.98 35.26 -17.65
CA GLN A 175 -14.69 35.92 -16.54
C GLN A 175 -13.83 36.93 -15.78
N ALA A 176 -12.54 36.61 -15.56
CA ALA A 176 -11.60 37.50 -14.88
C ALA A 176 -11.35 38.80 -15.67
N GLN A 177 -11.08 38.70 -16.98
CA GLN A 177 -10.83 39.84 -17.85
C GLN A 177 -12.08 40.71 -18.00
N GLN A 178 -13.25 40.08 -18.14
CA GLN A 178 -14.52 40.80 -18.20
C GLN A 178 -14.77 41.59 -16.91
N LYS A 179 -14.53 40.99 -15.73
CA LYS A 179 -14.70 41.66 -14.45
C LYS A 179 -13.75 42.86 -14.31
N GLU A 180 -12.50 42.69 -14.73
CA GLU A 180 -11.50 43.78 -14.67
C GLU A 180 -11.89 44.92 -15.63
N LEU A 181 -12.29 44.61 -16.86
CA LEU A 181 -12.78 45.60 -17.81
C LEU A 181 -14.01 46.34 -17.25
N GLN A 182 -14.98 45.62 -16.70
CA GLN A 182 -16.16 46.22 -16.09
C GLN A 182 -15.79 47.13 -14.91
N LYS A 183 -14.79 46.76 -14.12
CA LYS A 183 -14.29 47.59 -13.02
C LYS A 183 -13.67 48.89 -13.55
N HIS A 184 -12.82 48.83 -14.57
CA HIS A 184 -12.25 50.02 -15.22
C HIS A 184 -13.34 50.90 -15.86
N MET A 185 -14.31 50.30 -16.55
CA MET A 185 -15.43 51.03 -17.14
C MET A 185 -16.26 51.75 -16.06
N ARG A 186 -16.56 51.06 -14.94
CA ARG A 186 -17.26 51.66 -13.79
C ARG A 186 -16.44 52.78 -13.15
N MET A 187 -15.12 52.59 -13.03
CA MET A 187 -14.20 53.58 -12.47
C MET A 187 -14.20 54.87 -13.31
N ASN A 188 -13.98 54.75 -14.63
CA ASN A 188 -13.98 55.90 -15.54
C ASN A 188 -15.35 56.61 -15.54
N SER A 189 -16.45 55.84 -15.49
CA SER A 189 -17.80 56.40 -15.42
C SER A 189 -18.04 57.16 -14.11
N LEU A 190 -17.55 56.65 -12.99
CA LEU A 190 -17.65 57.30 -11.69
C LEU A 190 -16.80 58.58 -11.66
N GLU A 191 -15.57 58.53 -12.17
CA GLU A 191 -14.65 59.67 -12.24
C GLU A 191 -15.28 60.83 -13.02
N GLN A 192 -15.86 60.56 -14.20
CA GLN A 192 -16.51 61.59 -15.01
C GLN A 192 -17.71 62.23 -14.28
N LYS A 193 -18.50 61.43 -13.54
CA LYS A 193 -19.65 61.93 -12.75
C LYS A 193 -19.20 62.76 -11.54
N LEU A 194 -18.10 62.38 -10.91
CA LEU A 194 -17.52 63.13 -9.79
C LEU A 194 -16.88 64.45 -10.24
N ALA A 195 -16.32 64.51 -11.45
CA ALA A 195 -15.76 65.75 -12.01
C ALA A 195 -16.82 66.85 -12.19
N HIS A 196 -18.07 66.49 -12.48
CA HIS A 196 -19.21 67.40 -12.61
C HIS A 196 -20.07 67.44 -11.34
N ARG A 197 -19.48 67.16 -10.18
CA ARG A 197 -20.21 67.17 -8.92
C ARG A 197 -20.67 68.61 -8.62
N PRO A 198 -22.00 68.86 -8.46
CA PRO A 198 -22.50 70.19 -8.13
C PRO A 198 -21.99 70.64 -6.76
N ARG A 199 -21.76 71.94 -6.63
CA ARG A 199 -21.33 72.55 -5.36
C ARG A 199 -22.50 72.56 -4.37
N ALA A 200 -22.22 72.58 -3.07
CA ALA A 200 -23.26 72.61 -2.03
C ALA A 200 -24.25 73.77 -2.22
N GLU A 201 -23.76 74.93 -2.64
CA GLU A 201 -24.60 76.11 -2.94
C GLU A 201 -25.59 75.91 -4.09
N GLU A 202 -25.23 75.10 -5.09
CA GLU A 202 -26.11 74.77 -6.22
C GLU A 202 -27.23 73.84 -5.76
N LEU A 203 -26.91 72.88 -4.88
CA LEU A 203 -27.91 72.00 -4.26
C LEU A 203 -28.89 72.74 -3.35
N VAL A 204 -28.45 73.82 -2.70
CA VAL A 204 -29.31 74.73 -1.93
C VAL A 204 -30.26 75.50 -2.84
N LYS A 205 -29.79 75.96 -4.00
CA LYS A 205 -30.64 76.64 -5.00
C LYS A 205 -31.70 75.72 -5.59
N ASP A 206 -31.34 74.46 -5.81
CA ASP A 206 -32.26 73.44 -6.31
C ASP A 206 -33.23 72.91 -5.24
N GLY A 207 -33.14 73.41 -3.99
CA GLY A 207 -34.04 73.03 -2.89
C GLY A 207 -33.82 71.61 -2.37
N ILE A 208 -32.69 71.00 -2.69
CA ILE A 208 -32.31 69.65 -2.25
C ILE A 208 -31.59 69.70 -0.89
N LEU A 209 -30.85 70.78 -0.63
CA LEU A 209 -30.10 71.00 0.61
C LEU A 209 -30.62 72.26 1.33
N GLU A 210 -30.85 72.19 2.63
CA GLU A 210 -31.25 73.36 3.42
C GLU A 210 -30.05 74.30 3.64
N LYS A 211 -30.32 75.62 3.72
CA LYS A 211 -29.26 76.65 3.82
C LYS A 211 -28.33 76.48 5.03
N ASP A 212 -28.88 75.95 6.12
CA ASP A 212 -28.16 75.76 7.38
C ASP A 212 -27.27 74.51 7.36
N GLU A 213 -27.55 73.55 6.48
CA GLU A 213 -26.77 72.31 6.32
C GLU A 213 -25.60 72.47 5.33
N ALA A 214 -25.59 73.53 4.53
CA ALA A 214 -24.52 73.83 3.57
C ALA A 214 -23.26 74.43 4.21
N VAL A 215 -23.31 74.79 5.50
CA VAL A 215 -22.21 75.37 6.27
C VAL A 215 -21.64 74.32 7.23
N VAL A 216 -20.95 73.33 6.69
CA VAL A 216 -20.10 72.44 7.48
C VAL A 216 -18.69 72.59 6.93
N GLU A 217 -17.78 73.15 7.75
CA GLU A 217 -16.35 73.36 7.45
C GLU A 217 -15.64 72.12 6.90
#